data_AF-A0A1L5KIN9-F1
#
_entry.id   AF-A0A1L5KIN9-F1
#
_cell.length_a   1.000
_cell.length_b   1.000
_cell.length_c   1.000
_cell.angle_alpha   90.00
_cell.angle_beta   90.00
_cell.angle_gamma   90.00
#
_symmetry.space_group_name_H-M   'P 1'
#
loop_
_entity.id
_entity.type
_entity.pdbx_description
1 polymer ?
#
loop_
_entity_poly.entity_id
_entity_poly.type
_entity_poly.pdbx_seq_one_letter_code
_entity_poly.pdbx_strand_id
1 'polypeptide(L)'
;MNMAKRPQRRCKICRAKFTPAFENHRWCCPEHGAEYAMQELEKKREKQAQAKAKKERAEWRKRKAAVKPLRHWEDMTQRVVNDYIRERDHDLPCISCGTFDTVQWEAGHYRSRGKASHLRYH
;
A
#
# COMPACT_ATOMS: atom_id res chain seq x y z
N MET A 1 9.24 -53.55 37.49
CA MET A 1 8.81 -52.67 36.39
C MET A 1 9.82 -51.52 36.27
N ASN A 2 10.60 -51.48 35.19
CA ASN A 2 11.56 -50.39 34.96
C ASN A 2 10.80 -49.12 34.56
N MET A 3 10.66 -48.17 35.48
CA MET A 3 10.20 -46.82 35.13
C MET A 3 11.27 -46.14 34.28
N ALA A 4 11.05 -46.07 32.96
CA ALA A 4 11.92 -45.34 32.05
C ALA A 4 12.04 -43.88 32.52
N LYS A 5 13.24 -43.47 32.94
CA LYS A 5 13.52 -42.09 33.36
C LYS A 5 13.33 -41.18 32.15
N ARG A 6 12.45 -40.18 32.29
CA ARG A 6 12.25 -39.19 31.23
C ARG A 6 13.53 -38.40 30.97
N PRO A 7 13.86 -38.10 29.70
CA PRO A 7 15.07 -37.36 29.36
C PRO A 7 15.03 -35.96 30.00
N GLN A 8 16.16 -35.55 30.57
CA GLN A 8 16.31 -34.20 31.11
C GLN A 8 16.25 -33.15 29.99
N ARG A 9 15.58 -32.03 30.26
CA ARG A 9 15.45 -30.89 29.35
C ARG A 9 16.09 -29.66 29.96
N ARG A 10 16.34 -28.63 29.14
CA ARG A 10 16.80 -27.32 29.61
C ARG A 10 15.63 -26.35 29.72
N CYS A 11 15.55 -25.63 30.84
CA CYS A 11 14.54 -24.59 31.06
C CYS A 11 14.66 -23.51 29.98
N LYS A 12 13.53 -23.04 29.45
CA LYS A 12 13.51 -21.97 28.44
C LYS A 12 13.88 -20.59 28.98
N ILE A 13 13.80 -20.39 30.30
CA ILE A 13 14.18 -19.14 30.98
C ILE A 13 15.63 -19.23 31.45
N CYS A 14 15.92 -20.03 32.48
CA CYS A 14 17.24 -20.06 33.12
C CYS A 14 18.24 -21.08 32.52
N ARG A 15 17.84 -21.88 31.52
CA ARG A 15 18.67 -22.91 30.85
C ARG A 15 19.18 -24.06 31.73
N ALA A 16 18.79 -24.12 33.01
CA ALA A 16 19.09 -25.22 33.92
C ALA A 16 18.48 -26.55 33.43
N LYS A 17 19.15 -27.66 33.71
CA LYS A 17 18.62 -29.01 33.42
C LYS A 17 17.53 -29.37 34.43
N PHE A 18 16.41 -29.92 33.96
CA PHE A 18 15.31 -30.39 34.81
C PHE A 18 14.66 -31.65 34.21
N THR A 19 13.94 -32.42 35.04
CA THR A 19 13.19 -33.59 34.61
C THR A 19 11.72 -33.19 34.35
N PRO A 20 11.22 -33.29 33.12
CA PRO A 20 9.88 -32.80 32.77
C PRO A 20 8.74 -33.69 33.30
N ALA A 21 7.74 -33.06 33.91
CA ALA A 21 6.53 -33.74 34.39
C ALA A 21 5.54 -34.13 33.28
N PHE A 22 5.70 -33.61 32.05
CA PHE A 22 4.94 -33.99 30.85
C PHE A 22 5.72 -33.61 29.58
N GLU A 23 5.32 -34.12 28.42
CA GLU A 23 6.05 -33.94 27.15
C GLU A 23 6.21 -32.46 26.75
N ASN A 24 5.22 -31.64 27.08
CA ASN A 24 5.18 -30.21 26.74
C ASN A 24 5.82 -29.32 27.82
N HIS A 25 6.39 -29.89 28.88
CA HIS A 25 6.97 -29.15 29.99
C HIS A 25 8.31 -28.52 29.56
N ARG A 26 8.40 -27.19 29.65
CA ARG A 26 9.54 -26.40 29.11
C ARG A 26 10.26 -25.53 30.15
N TRP A 27 9.74 -25.46 31.37
CA TRP A 27 10.27 -24.67 32.49
C TRP A 27 10.68 -25.56 33.66
N CYS A 28 11.55 -25.08 34.55
CA CYS A 28 12.01 -25.90 35.70
C CYS A 28 11.23 -25.65 36.99
N CYS A 29 10.48 -24.54 37.08
CA CYS A 29 9.68 -24.16 38.25
C CYS A 29 8.46 -23.32 37.83
N PRO A 30 7.41 -23.20 38.67
CA PRO A 30 6.19 -22.47 38.33
C PRO A 30 6.43 -21.03 37.85
N GLU A 31 7.33 -20.29 38.50
CA GLU A 31 7.73 -18.92 38.12
C GLU A 31 8.20 -18.84 36.66
N HIS A 32 9.14 -19.70 36.26
CA HIS A 32 9.61 -19.75 34.88
C HIS A 32 8.53 -20.26 33.90
N GLY A 33 7.53 -20.98 34.38
CA GLY A 33 6.35 -21.37 33.60
C GLY A 33 5.48 -20.17 33.27
N ALA A 34 5.20 -19.32 34.26
CA ALA A 34 4.46 -18.07 34.08
C ALA A 34 5.21 -17.12 33.14
N GLU A 35 6.51 -16.92 33.36
CA GLU A 35 7.33 -16.05 32.49
C GLU A 35 7.36 -16.55 31.04
N TYR A 36 7.57 -17.86 30.83
CA TYR A 36 7.57 -18.44 29.48
C TYR A 36 6.20 -18.31 28.80
N ALA A 37 5.10 -18.47 29.56
CA ALA A 37 3.76 -18.30 29.03
C ALA A 37 3.51 -16.84 28.58
N MET A 38 3.97 -15.86 29.37
CA MET A 38 3.88 -14.44 28.99
C MET A 38 4.68 -14.13 27.72
N GLN A 39 5.93 -14.60 27.64
CA GLN A 39 6.78 -14.41 26.44
C GLN A 39 6.14 -15.01 25.18
N GLU A 40 5.52 -16.19 25.27
CA GLU A 40 4.84 -16.81 24.13
C GLU A 40 3.55 -16.05 23.75
N LEU A 41 2.82 -15.51 24.72
CA LEU A 41 1.66 -14.67 24.47
C LEU A 41 2.04 -13.38 23.74
N GLU A 42 3.10 -12.70 24.18
CA GLU A 42 3.63 -11.49 23.54
C GLU A 42 4.07 -11.76 22.10
N LYS A 43 4.89 -12.80 21.87
CA LYS A 43 5.28 -13.20 20.51
C LYS A 43 4.08 -13.48 19.61
N LYS A 44 3.02 -14.10 20.16
CA LYS A 44 1.79 -14.37 19.40
C LYS A 44 1.06 -13.08 19.06
N ARG A 45 0.95 -12.14 20.00
CA ARG A 45 0.35 -10.81 19.78
C ARG A 45 1.13 -10.02 18.72
N GLU A 46 2.45 -10.00 18.80
CA GLU A 46 3.31 -9.33 17.80
C GLU A 46 3.12 -9.92 16.40
N LYS A 47 3.14 -11.25 16.27
CA LYS A 47 2.91 -11.93 14.98
C LYS A 47 1.53 -11.59 14.40
N GLN A 48 0.50 -11.57 15.24
CA GLN A 48 -0.85 -11.20 14.82
C GLN A 48 -0.92 -9.73 14.37
N ALA A 49 -0.32 -8.80 15.12
CA ALA A 49 -0.26 -7.39 14.76
C ALA A 49 0.49 -7.16 13.43
N GLN A 50 1.63 -7.82 13.24
CA GLN A 50 2.39 -7.74 11.98
C GLN A 50 1.60 -8.31 10.80
N ALA A 51 0.91 -9.43 10.99
CA ALA A 51 0.08 -10.04 9.95
C ALA A 51 -1.09 -9.12 9.57
N LYS A 52 -1.75 -8.49 10.55
CA LYS A 52 -2.82 -7.51 10.31
C LYS A 52 -2.31 -6.30 9.54
N ALA A 53 -1.21 -5.69 9.99
CA ALA A 53 -0.61 -4.54 9.31
C ALA A 53 -0.16 -4.87 7.88
N LYS A 54 0.34 -6.10 7.62
CA LYS A 54 0.69 -6.55 6.27
C LYS A 54 -0.54 -6.63 5.36
N LYS A 55 -1.66 -7.18 5.86
CA LYS A 55 -2.93 -7.25 5.12
C LYS A 55 -3.46 -5.86 4.81
N GLU A 56 -3.51 -4.97 5.80
CA GLU A 56 -3.99 -3.59 5.63
C GLU A 56 -3.16 -2.83 4.58
N ARG A 57 -1.82 -2.95 4.61
CA ARG A 57 -0.95 -2.35 3.59
C ARG A 57 -1.20 -2.91 2.19
N ALA A 58 -1.45 -4.22 2.06
CA ALA A 58 -1.74 -4.85 0.78
C ALA A 58 -3.08 -4.35 0.21
N GLU A 59 -4.12 -4.29 1.05
CA GLU A 59 -5.43 -3.75 0.68
C GLU A 59 -5.36 -2.26 0.31
N TRP A 60 -4.59 -1.47 1.05
CA TRP A 60 -4.35 -0.07 0.75
C TRP A 60 -3.70 0.11 -0.62
N ARG A 61 -2.65 -0.68 -0.92
CA ARG A 61 -2.01 -0.65 -2.25
C ARG A 61 -2.97 -1.04 -3.37
N LYS A 62 -3.82 -2.06 -3.14
CA LYS A 62 -4.86 -2.46 -4.11
C LYS A 62 -5.87 -1.34 -4.34
N ARG A 63 -6.37 -0.70 -3.28
CA ARG A 63 -7.28 0.45 -3.37
C ARG A 63 -6.64 1.61 -4.12
N LYS A 64 -5.40 1.97 -3.77
CA LYS A 64 -4.64 3.04 -4.44
C LYS A 64 -4.42 2.77 -5.92
N ALA A 65 -4.14 1.52 -6.30
CA ALA A 65 -3.96 1.13 -7.70
C ALA A 65 -5.28 1.10 -8.49
N ALA A 66 -6.40 0.82 -7.83
CA ALA A 66 -7.72 0.81 -8.47
C ALA A 66 -8.27 2.23 -8.73
N VAL A 67 -7.80 3.23 -7.97
CA VAL A 67 -8.21 4.63 -8.17
C VAL A 67 -7.51 5.22 -9.40
N LYS A 68 -8.30 5.87 -10.25
CA LYS A 68 -7.80 6.65 -11.37
C LYS A 68 -7.05 7.89 -10.84
N PRO A 69 -5.78 8.13 -11.22
CA PRO A 69 -5.04 9.31 -10.77
C PRO A 69 -5.66 10.59 -11.33
N LEU A 70 -5.42 11.74 -10.70
CA LEU A 70 -5.94 13.04 -11.16
C LEU A 70 -5.68 13.28 -12.66
N ARG A 71 -4.47 12.96 -13.12
CA ARG A 71 -4.07 13.04 -14.53
C ARG A 71 -5.02 12.31 -15.49
N HIS A 72 -5.58 11.17 -15.08
CA HIS A 72 -6.56 10.44 -15.92
C HIS A 72 -7.78 11.31 -16.21
N TRP A 73 -8.29 12.00 -15.18
CA TRP A 73 -9.43 12.89 -15.31
C TRP A 73 -9.06 14.16 -16.07
N GLU A 74 -7.88 14.74 -15.82
CA GLU A 74 -7.38 15.89 -16.58
C GLU A 74 -7.26 15.59 -18.09
N ASP A 75 -6.72 14.42 -18.45
CA ASP A 75 -6.57 14.02 -19.85
C ASP A 75 -7.95 13.77 -20.50
N MET A 76 -8.91 13.20 -19.77
CA MET A 76 -10.29 13.04 -20.24
C MET A 76 -10.98 14.40 -20.44
N THR A 77 -10.92 15.29 -19.45
CA THR A 77 -11.54 16.61 -19.53
C THR A 77 -10.95 17.43 -20.66
N GLN A 78 -9.63 17.40 -20.85
CA GLN A 78 -8.99 18.11 -21.97
C GLN A 78 -9.54 17.66 -23.32
N ARG A 79 -9.73 16.35 -23.54
CA ARG A 79 -10.27 15.84 -24.81
C ARG A 79 -11.65 16.41 -25.06
N VAL A 80 -12.53 16.31 -24.07
CA VAL A 80 -13.91 16.82 -24.17
C VAL A 80 -13.93 18.33 -24.44
N VAL A 81 -13.10 19.12 -23.73
CA VAL A 81 -13.02 20.57 -23.94
C VAL A 81 -12.47 20.90 -25.33
N ASN A 82 -11.44 20.18 -25.79
CA ASN A 82 -10.88 20.38 -27.13
C ASN A 82 -11.89 20.04 -28.23
N ASP A 83 -12.64 18.95 -28.08
CA ASP A 83 -13.68 18.54 -29.02
C ASP A 83 -14.79 19.59 -29.09
N TYR A 84 -15.24 20.09 -27.93
CA TYR A 84 -16.21 21.18 -27.85
C TYR A 84 -15.72 22.48 -28.52
N ILE A 85 -14.49 22.93 -28.22
CA ILE A 85 -13.92 24.15 -28.79
C ILE A 85 -13.78 24.00 -30.30
N ARG A 86 -13.34 22.85 -30.79
CA ARG A 86 -13.20 22.58 -32.23
C ARG A 86 -14.52 22.72 -32.97
N GLU A 87 -15.62 22.24 -32.37
CA GLU A 87 -16.95 22.36 -32.95
C GLU A 87 -17.49 23.80 -32.85
N ARG A 88 -17.33 24.44 -31.69
CA ARG A 88 -17.79 25.82 -31.45
C ARG A 88 -17.09 26.83 -32.36
N ASP A 89 -15.79 26.68 -32.54
CA ASP A 89 -14.92 27.63 -33.26
C ASP A 89 -14.64 27.20 -34.70
N HIS A 90 -15.38 26.23 -35.24
CA HIS A 90 -15.15 25.63 -36.56
C HIS A 90 -14.98 26.68 -37.68
N ASP A 91 -15.80 27.72 -37.66
CA ASP A 91 -15.81 28.79 -38.68
C ASP A 91 -14.98 30.03 -38.28
N LEU A 92 -14.23 29.95 -37.20
CA LEU A 92 -13.37 31.04 -36.73
C LEU A 92 -11.91 30.80 -37.13
N PRO A 93 -11.15 31.86 -37.42
CA PRO A 93 -9.74 31.73 -37.69
C PRO A 93 -8.98 31.31 -36.43
N CYS A 94 -7.80 30.72 -36.59
CA CYS A 94 -6.94 30.33 -35.49
C CYS A 94 -6.67 31.52 -34.54
N ILE A 95 -6.97 31.37 -33.25
CA ILE A 95 -6.77 32.42 -32.23
C ILE A 95 -5.31 32.92 -32.13
N SER A 96 -4.34 32.11 -32.56
CA SER A 96 -2.91 32.43 -32.43
C SER A 96 -2.39 33.31 -33.57
N CYS A 97 -2.79 33.00 -34.81
CA CYS A 97 -2.21 33.61 -36.01
C CYS A 97 -3.24 34.11 -37.03
N GLY A 98 -4.53 33.95 -36.76
CA GLY A 98 -5.61 34.44 -37.63
C GLY A 98 -5.79 33.66 -38.94
N THR A 99 -5.07 32.56 -39.15
CA THR A 99 -5.22 31.73 -40.36
C THR A 99 -6.44 30.82 -40.28
N PHE A 100 -7.11 30.61 -41.41
CA PHE A 100 -8.11 29.56 -41.60
C PHE A 100 -7.48 28.24 -42.06
N ASP A 101 -6.22 28.27 -42.48
CA ASP A 101 -5.46 27.09 -42.91
C ASP A 101 -4.25 26.91 -42.00
N THR A 102 -4.29 25.87 -41.17
CA THR A 102 -3.15 25.43 -40.36
C THR A 102 -3.08 23.91 -40.31
N VAL A 103 -1.86 23.38 -40.34
CA VAL A 103 -1.56 21.96 -40.12
C VAL A 103 -1.71 21.56 -38.65
N GLN A 104 -1.80 22.54 -37.74
CA GLN A 104 -1.81 22.32 -36.30
C GLN A 104 -2.78 23.31 -35.64
N TRP A 105 -3.97 22.80 -35.29
CA TRP A 105 -5.07 23.54 -34.65
C TRP A 105 -5.04 23.47 -33.11
N GLU A 106 -4.00 22.90 -32.51
CA GLU A 106 -3.97 22.71 -31.07
C GLU A 106 -3.69 24.03 -30.32
N ALA A 107 -4.33 24.19 -29.15
CA ALA A 107 -4.11 25.31 -28.24
C ALA A 107 -2.64 25.51 -27.82
N GLY A 108 -1.77 24.51 -28.06
CA GLY A 108 -0.33 24.60 -27.89
C GLY A 108 0.34 25.66 -28.77
N HIS A 109 -0.23 26.01 -29.92
CA HIS A 109 0.27 27.07 -30.80
C HIS A 109 0.12 28.46 -30.16
N TYR A 110 -0.95 28.67 -29.36
CA TYR A 110 -1.14 29.89 -28.58
C TYR A 110 -0.22 29.91 -27.36
N ARG A 111 -0.25 28.82 -26.55
CA ARG A 111 0.57 28.70 -25.34
C ARG A 111 0.78 27.25 -24.97
N SER A 112 2.03 26.88 -24.66
CA SER A 112 2.36 25.49 -24.32
C SER A 112 1.57 24.99 -23.10
N ARG A 113 0.96 23.80 -23.22
CA ARG A 113 0.13 23.16 -22.18
C ARG A 113 0.84 22.99 -20.83
N GLY A 114 2.17 22.82 -20.84
CA GLY A 114 2.99 22.64 -19.64
C GLY A 114 3.28 23.92 -18.85
N LYS A 115 3.39 25.08 -19.52
CA LYS A 115 3.73 26.36 -18.85
C LYS A 115 2.52 27.11 -18.27
N ALA A 116 1.29 26.74 -18.62
CA ALA A 116 0.09 27.48 -18.23
C ALA A 116 -1.08 26.54 -17.88
N SER A 117 -0.86 25.63 -16.92
CA SER A 117 -1.89 24.67 -16.48
C SER A 117 -3.17 25.32 -15.92
N HIS A 118 -3.07 26.54 -15.37
CA HIS A 118 -4.21 27.31 -14.88
C HIS A 118 -5.15 27.79 -15.99
N LEU A 119 -4.68 27.89 -17.24
CA LEU A 119 -5.49 28.31 -18.39
C LEU A 119 -6.10 27.13 -19.18
N ARG A 120 -5.95 25.91 -18.68
CA ARG A 120 -6.21 24.68 -19.46
C ARG A 120 -7.65 24.52 -19.96
N TYR A 121 -8.62 25.06 -19.23
CA TYR A 121 -10.06 24.89 -19.48
C TYR A 121 -10.83 26.22 -19.57
N HIS A 122 -10.14 27.29 -19.99
CA HIS A 122 -10.75 28.59 -20.29
C HIS A 122 -11.06 28.67 -21.78
#